data_AF-A0A6B3VYL0-F1
#
_entry.id   AF-A0A6B3VYL0-F1
#
_cell.length_a   1.000
_cell.length_b   1.000
_cell.length_c   1.000
_cell.angle_alpha   90.00
_cell.angle_beta   90.00
_cell.angle_gamma   90.00
#
_symmetry.space_group_name_H-M   'P 1'
#
loop_
_entity.id
_entity.type
_entity.pdbx_description
1 polymer ?
#
loop_
_entity_poly.entity_id
_entity_poly.type
_entity_poly.pdbx_seq_one_letter_code
_entity_poly.pdbx_strand_id
1 'polypeptide(L)'
;MSILPERLDEVLGEEIYKREDSNLVQDALKRLGVNASDTFQEFYFQYAGPFWEEHVPFELLDIADEENNIESYTLIFRKEHSFPKQYLVLSEMSANAVLVLDTVTDKVYIVNFEGGDELLLKGELKETWSSFFDFLKAYFDC
;
A
#
# COMPACT_ATOMS: atom_id res chain seq x y z
N MET A 1 -13.57 14.67 -11.17
CA MET A 1 -12.50 14.68 -10.14
C MET A 1 -11.54 13.58 -10.53
N SER A 2 -10.24 13.86 -10.55
CA SER A 2 -9.23 12.82 -10.79
C SER A 2 -9.27 11.81 -9.65
N ILE A 3 -9.08 10.53 -9.96
CA ILE A 3 -9.03 9.42 -8.98
C ILE A 3 -7.66 9.39 -8.28
N LEU A 4 -6.62 9.94 -8.93
CA LEU A 4 -5.25 10.08 -8.42
C LEU A 4 -4.88 11.56 -8.21
N PRO A 5 -3.88 11.87 -7.36
CA PRO A 5 -3.38 13.23 -7.18
C PRO A 5 -2.89 13.85 -8.49
N GLU A 6 -3.18 15.14 -8.72
CA GLU A 6 -2.95 15.80 -10.02
C GLU A 6 -1.47 15.85 -10.44
N ARG A 7 -0.55 15.96 -9.48
CA ARG A 7 0.89 16.07 -9.75
C ARG A 7 1.61 14.72 -9.71
N LEU A 8 0.89 13.61 -9.54
CA LEU A 8 1.52 12.30 -9.47
C LEU A 8 2.24 11.93 -10.78
N ASP A 9 1.68 12.29 -11.94
CA ASP A 9 2.33 12.13 -13.24
C ASP A 9 3.59 13.02 -13.40
N GLU A 10 3.71 14.11 -12.65
CA GLU A 10 4.95 14.91 -12.63
C GLU A 10 6.07 14.17 -11.90
N VAL A 11 5.73 13.37 -10.89
CA VAL A 11 6.67 12.61 -10.06
C VAL A 11 7.02 11.26 -10.70
N LEU A 12 6.00 10.53 -11.19
CA LEU A 12 6.11 9.18 -11.75
C LEU A 12 5.93 9.17 -13.27
N GLY A 13 6.30 10.27 -13.94
CA GLY A 13 6.13 10.44 -15.38
C GLY A 13 7.10 9.61 -16.23
N GLU A 14 8.19 9.14 -15.65
CA GLU A 14 9.20 8.35 -16.36
C GLU A 14 8.68 6.95 -16.71
N GLU A 15 9.06 6.44 -17.89
CA GLU A 15 8.63 5.13 -18.40
C GLU A 15 8.97 3.98 -17.45
N ILE A 16 10.04 4.10 -16.65
CA ILE A 16 10.45 3.10 -15.67
C ILE A 16 9.38 2.84 -14.60
N TYR A 17 8.52 3.83 -14.34
CA TYR A 17 7.43 3.72 -13.37
C TYR A 17 6.10 3.36 -14.01
N LYS A 18 6.00 3.26 -15.34
CA LYS A 18 4.73 2.94 -16.00
C LYS A 18 4.54 1.43 -16.04
N ARG A 19 3.35 0.97 -15.62
CA ARG A 19 3.02 -0.45 -15.63
C ARG A 19 2.72 -0.95 -17.04
N GLU A 20 3.45 -1.98 -17.46
CA GLU A 20 3.21 -2.65 -18.74
C GLU A 20 2.03 -3.65 -18.68
N ASP A 21 1.91 -4.42 -17.58
CA ASP A 21 0.86 -5.44 -17.43
C ASP A 21 -0.04 -5.17 -16.21
N SER A 22 -1.16 -4.49 -16.45
CA SER A 22 -2.17 -4.19 -15.43
C SER A 22 -2.95 -5.43 -14.95
N ASN A 23 -2.88 -6.57 -15.65
CA ASN A 23 -3.55 -7.80 -15.20
C ASN A 23 -2.91 -8.33 -13.91
N LEU A 24 -1.61 -8.08 -13.70
CA LEU A 24 -0.89 -8.48 -12.48
C LEU A 24 -1.56 -7.93 -11.22
N VAL A 25 -2.04 -6.69 -11.28
CA VAL A 25 -2.72 -6.01 -10.18
C VAL A 25 -4.04 -6.73 -9.84
N GLN A 26 -4.86 -7.01 -10.85
CA GLN A 26 -6.15 -7.70 -10.65
C GLN A 26 -5.94 -9.11 -10.10
N ASP A 27 -4.97 -9.83 -10.65
CA ASP A 27 -4.66 -11.19 -10.25
C ASP A 27 -4.14 -11.25 -8.81
N ALA A 28 -3.27 -10.30 -8.41
CA ALA A 28 -2.79 -10.19 -7.04
C ALA A 28 -3.93 -9.87 -6.05
N LEU A 29 -4.77 -8.87 -6.35
CA LEU A 29 -5.93 -8.55 -5.53
C LEU A 29 -6.88 -9.75 -5.39
N LYS A 30 -7.07 -10.52 -6.46
CA LYS A 30 -7.87 -11.74 -6.47
C LYS A 30 -7.25 -12.87 -5.64
N ARG A 31 -5.93 -13.09 -5.72
CA ARG A 31 -5.20 -14.07 -4.89
C ARG A 31 -5.25 -13.69 -3.42
N LEU A 32 -5.06 -12.40 -3.12
CA LEU A 32 -5.22 -11.84 -1.78
C LEU A 32 -6.68 -11.84 -1.31
N GLY A 33 -7.63 -11.95 -2.23
CA GLY A 33 -9.06 -12.01 -2.00
C GLY A 33 -9.63 -10.71 -1.43
N VAL A 34 -9.05 -9.57 -1.80
CA VAL A 34 -9.48 -8.23 -1.37
C VAL A 34 -10.07 -7.46 -2.54
N ASN A 35 -10.82 -6.41 -2.22
CA ASN A 35 -11.29 -5.42 -3.19
C ASN A 35 -10.89 -4.05 -2.67
N ALA A 36 -9.75 -3.53 -3.15
CA ALA A 36 -9.24 -2.23 -2.76
C ALA A 36 -10.02 -1.08 -3.45
N SER A 37 -9.83 0.14 -2.99
CA SER A 37 -10.46 1.33 -3.58
C SER A 37 -10.09 1.54 -5.05
N ASP A 38 -10.93 2.30 -5.77
CA ASP A 38 -10.64 2.70 -7.15
C ASP A 38 -9.32 3.49 -7.23
N THR A 39 -8.99 4.30 -6.22
CA THR A 39 -7.70 5.01 -6.14
C THR A 39 -6.52 4.03 -6.05
N PHE A 40 -6.61 3.01 -5.19
CA PHE A 40 -5.55 2.01 -5.09
C PHE A 40 -5.37 1.25 -6.40
N GLN A 41 -6.47 0.79 -6.98
CA GLN A 41 -6.46 0.04 -8.24
C GLN A 41 -5.91 0.90 -9.37
N GLU A 42 -6.37 2.15 -9.52
CA GLU A 42 -5.90 3.05 -10.57
C GLU A 42 -4.40 3.36 -10.42
N PHE A 43 -3.92 3.58 -9.20
CA PHE A 43 -2.50 3.81 -8.95
C PHE A 43 -1.67 2.64 -9.43
N TYR A 44 -1.96 1.43 -8.95
CA TYR A 44 -1.19 0.27 -9.37
C TYR A 44 -1.48 -0.15 -10.81
N PHE A 45 -2.62 0.17 -11.43
CA PHE A 45 -2.81 -0.08 -12.87
C PHE A 45 -1.94 0.81 -13.75
N GLN A 46 -1.65 2.02 -13.31
CA GLN A 46 -0.82 2.97 -14.05
C GLN A 46 0.67 2.82 -13.73
N TYR A 47 1.01 2.54 -12.47
CA TYR A 47 2.36 2.59 -11.97
C TYR A 47 2.89 1.25 -11.48
N ALA A 48 4.16 0.99 -11.78
CA ALA A 48 4.94 -0.14 -11.28
C ALA A 48 6.03 0.39 -10.33
N GLY A 49 6.07 -0.17 -9.13
CA GLY A 49 7.06 0.12 -8.11
C GLY A 49 8.24 -0.88 -8.14
N PRO A 50 9.03 -0.95 -7.05
CA PRO A 50 8.87 -0.21 -5.80
C PRO A 50 9.16 1.29 -5.95
N PHE A 51 8.69 2.08 -4.97
CA PHE A 51 8.90 3.54 -4.92
C PHE A 51 9.61 3.93 -3.65
N TRP A 52 10.60 4.82 -3.73
CA TRP A 52 11.31 5.38 -2.58
C TRP A 52 11.21 6.89 -2.57
N GLU A 53 10.60 7.46 -1.53
CA GLU A 53 10.43 8.90 -1.35
C GLU A 53 10.94 9.34 0.03
N GLU A 54 11.49 10.56 0.14
CA GLU A 54 12.08 11.03 1.40
C GLU A 54 11.03 11.46 2.45
N HIS A 55 9.79 11.72 2.03
CA HIS A 55 8.74 12.30 2.88
C HIS A 55 8.13 11.29 3.86
N VAL A 56 8.15 10.00 3.50
CA VAL A 56 7.62 8.90 4.30
C VAL A 56 8.70 7.82 4.38
N PRO A 57 9.16 7.41 5.59
CA PRO A 57 10.36 6.61 5.76
C PRO A 57 10.13 5.10 5.50
N PHE A 58 9.45 4.78 4.41
CA PHE A 58 9.13 3.42 3.98
C PHE A 58 9.27 3.34 2.46
N GLU A 59 9.80 2.22 1.97
CA GLU A 59 9.63 1.88 0.56
C GLU A 59 8.17 1.44 0.33
N LEU A 60 7.52 2.05 -0.65
CA LEU A 60 6.20 1.61 -1.11
C LEU A 60 6.40 0.51 -2.15
N LEU A 61 6.05 -0.72 -1.78
CA LEU A 61 6.24 -1.89 -2.61
C LEU A 61 5.32 -1.90 -3.84
N ASP A 62 5.73 -2.64 -4.86
CA ASP A 62 4.81 -3.04 -5.93
C ASP A 62 3.72 -3.99 -5.42
N ILE A 63 2.58 -4.05 -6.10
CA ILE A 63 1.50 -4.97 -5.75
C ILE A 63 1.87 -6.44 -5.95
N ALA A 64 2.65 -6.74 -7.00
CA ALA A 64 2.86 -8.12 -7.46
C ALA A 64 4.17 -8.35 -8.24
N ASP A 65 4.79 -7.29 -8.75
CA ASP A 65 6.10 -7.40 -9.40
C ASP A 65 7.20 -7.57 -8.36
N GLU A 66 8.31 -8.19 -8.77
CA GLU A 66 9.42 -8.60 -7.88
C GLU A 66 9.08 -9.70 -6.84
N GLU A 67 10.10 -10.21 -6.13
CA GLU A 67 9.93 -11.24 -5.09
C GLU A 67 9.35 -10.63 -3.78
N ASN A 68 9.79 -9.42 -3.46
CA ASN A 68 9.39 -8.65 -2.29
C ASN A 68 8.32 -7.64 -2.69
N ASN A 69 7.05 -7.98 -2.48
CA ASN A 69 5.92 -7.19 -2.93
C ASN A 69 4.78 -7.22 -1.91
N ILE A 70 3.75 -6.42 -2.15
CA ILE A 70 2.58 -6.34 -1.27
C ILE A 70 1.93 -7.71 -1.10
N GLU A 71 1.83 -8.51 -2.17
CA GLU A 71 1.26 -9.85 -2.08
C GLU A 71 2.05 -10.75 -1.13
N SER A 72 3.37 -10.86 -1.31
CA SER A 72 4.22 -11.74 -0.50
C SER A 72 4.24 -11.29 0.97
N TYR A 73 4.43 -10.00 1.24
CA TYR A 73 4.42 -9.46 2.61
C TYR A 73 3.05 -9.59 3.27
N THR A 74 1.96 -9.35 2.54
CA THR A 74 0.60 -9.54 3.07
C THR A 74 0.37 -10.99 3.47
N LEU A 75 0.81 -11.96 2.66
CA LEU A 75 0.68 -13.38 2.98
C LEU A 75 1.52 -13.77 4.21
N ILE A 76 2.73 -13.24 4.34
CA ILE A 76 3.58 -13.43 5.53
C ILE A 76 2.85 -12.91 6.77
N PHE A 77 2.33 -11.69 6.75
CA PHE A 77 1.69 -11.07 7.91
C PHE A 77 0.37 -11.75 8.30
N ARG A 78 -0.40 -12.23 7.32
CA ARG A 78 -1.59 -13.05 7.60
C ARG A 78 -1.21 -14.34 8.32
N LYS A 79 -0.11 -14.98 7.91
CA LYS A 79 0.35 -16.26 8.46
C LYS A 79 1.00 -16.12 9.83
N GLU A 80 1.87 -15.12 10.00
CA GLU A 80 2.76 -14.99 11.15
C GLU A 80 2.21 -14.05 12.23
N HIS A 81 1.43 -13.04 11.82
CA HIS A 81 0.88 -12.02 12.71
C HIS A 81 -0.66 -12.02 12.77
N SER A 82 -1.31 -13.02 12.16
CA SER A 82 -2.77 -13.17 12.14
C SER A 82 -3.52 -11.94 11.60
N PHE A 83 -2.92 -11.20 10.68
CA PHE A 83 -3.56 -10.03 10.09
C PHE A 83 -4.88 -10.42 9.40
N PRO A 84 -5.99 -9.70 9.67
CA PRO A 84 -7.24 -9.87 8.95
C PRO A 84 -7.08 -9.73 7.44
N LYS A 85 -7.93 -10.43 6.70
CA LYS A 85 -7.91 -10.46 5.23
C LYS A 85 -7.99 -9.07 4.60
N GLN A 86 -8.70 -8.13 5.22
CA GLN A 86 -8.86 -6.78 4.69
C GLN A 86 -7.57 -5.95 4.63
N TYR A 87 -6.54 -6.32 5.40
CA TYR A 87 -5.30 -5.56 5.44
C TYR A 87 -4.34 -5.98 4.33
N LEU A 88 -3.74 -4.99 3.69
CA LEU A 88 -2.60 -5.13 2.78
C LEU A 88 -1.37 -4.48 3.42
N VAL A 89 -0.23 -5.17 3.36
CA VAL A 89 1.06 -4.66 3.84
C VAL A 89 1.77 -3.99 2.68
N LEU A 90 1.94 -2.67 2.75
CA LEU A 90 2.40 -1.83 1.65
C LEU A 90 3.93 -1.65 1.60
N SER A 91 4.64 -2.02 2.67
CA SER A 91 6.07 -1.82 2.80
C SER A 91 6.76 -3.05 3.39
N GLU A 92 8.07 -3.14 3.23
CA GLU A 92 8.88 -3.97 4.10
C GLU A 92 8.84 -3.46 5.54
N MET A 93 9.34 -4.27 6.47
CA MET A 93 9.49 -3.86 7.86
C MET A 93 10.69 -2.93 8.01
N SER A 94 10.43 -1.68 8.39
CA SER A 94 11.44 -0.65 8.65
C SER A 94 11.30 -0.14 10.07
N ALA A 95 12.39 -0.13 10.84
CA ALA A 95 12.41 0.31 12.24
C ALA A 95 11.29 -0.31 13.11
N ASN A 96 11.04 -1.62 12.93
CA ASN A 96 10.00 -2.38 13.62
C ASN A 96 8.56 -1.88 13.33
N ALA A 97 8.35 -1.25 12.18
CA ALA A 97 7.05 -0.80 11.70
C ALA A 97 6.81 -1.14 10.23
N VAL A 98 5.54 -1.14 9.82
CA VAL A 98 5.12 -1.32 8.42
C VAL A 98 4.00 -0.35 8.04
N LEU A 99 3.87 -0.06 6.74
CA LEU A 99 2.69 0.56 6.17
C LEU A 99 1.62 -0.49 5.90
N VAL A 100 0.38 -0.19 6.31
CA VAL A 100 -0.77 -1.09 6.15
C VAL A 100 -1.96 -0.31 5.61
N LEU A 101 -2.59 -0.83 4.56
CA LEU A 101 -3.87 -0.35 4.04
C LEU A 101 -5.00 -1.23 4.54
N ASP A 102 -6.07 -0.62 5.05
CA ASP A 102 -7.36 -1.29 5.22
C ASP A 102 -8.20 -1.14 3.96
N THR A 103 -8.35 -2.22 3.20
CA THR A 103 -9.12 -2.22 1.95
C THR A 103 -10.62 -1.96 2.13
N VAL A 104 -11.15 -2.07 3.35
CA VAL A 104 -12.57 -1.79 3.65
C VAL A 104 -12.81 -0.30 3.92
N THR A 105 -11.90 0.35 4.64
CA THR A 105 -12.03 1.76 5.04
C THR A 105 -11.19 2.73 4.21
N ASP A 106 -10.32 2.20 3.36
CA ASP A 106 -9.29 2.90 2.59
C ASP A 106 -8.22 3.61 3.44
N LYS A 107 -8.25 3.44 4.77
CA LYS A 107 -7.32 4.08 5.69
C LYS A 107 -5.93 3.45 5.62
N VAL A 108 -4.90 4.27 5.78
CA VAL A 108 -3.50 3.82 5.82
C VAL A 108 -2.91 4.08 7.21
N TYR A 109 -2.21 3.08 7.72
CA TYR A 109 -1.64 3.04 9.06
C TYR A 109 -0.14 2.81 9.00
N ILE A 110 0.60 3.51 9.84
CA ILE A 110 1.93 3.05 10.28
C ILE A 110 1.73 2.17 11.50
N VAL A 111 2.09 0.89 11.39
CA VAL A 111 1.88 -0.12 12.43
C VAL A 111 3.23 -0.53 12.99
N ASN A 112 3.54 -0.07 14.21
CA ASN A 112 4.71 -0.55 14.95
C ASN A 112 4.39 -1.86 15.68
N PHE A 113 5.39 -2.73 15.82
CA PHE A 113 5.31 -4.00 16.54
C PHE A 113 5.68 -3.87 18.03
N GLU A 114 5.48 -2.68 18.60
CA GLU A 114 5.61 -2.40 20.04
C GLU A 114 4.23 -2.23 20.71
N GLY A 115 3.18 -2.78 20.08
CA GLY A 115 1.78 -2.71 20.53
C GLY A 115 0.84 -2.03 19.53
N GLY A 116 1.36 -1.40 18.48
CA GLY A 116 0.54 -0.84 17.40
C GLY A 116 -0.23 -1.90 16.62
N ASP A 117 0.36 -3.06 16.40
CA ASP A 117 -0.25 -4.25 15.81
C ASP A 117 -1.44 -4.75 16.64
N GLU A 118 -1.31 -4.83 17.97
CA GLU A 118 -2.44 -5.19 18.84
C GLU A 118 -3.59 -4.18 18.75
N LEU A 119 -3.28 -2.88 18.71
CA LEU A 119 -4.27 -1.82 18.57
C LEU A 119 -4.96 -1.89 17.20
N LEU A 120 -4.22 -2.22 16.13
CA LEU A 120 -4.80 -2.40 14.80
C LEU A 120 -5.79 -3.57 14.79
N LEU A 121 -5.43 -4.70 15.41
CA LEU A 121 -6.29 -5.88 15.49
C LEU A 121 -7.55 -5.64 16.34
N LYS A 122 -7.48 -4.75 17.33
CA LYS A 122 -8.63 -4.30 18.14
C LYS A 122 -9.47 -3.23 17.45
N GLY A 123 -9.00 -2.65 16.34
CA GLY A 123 -9.63 -1.51 15.67
C GLY A 123 -9.49 -0.19 16.46
N GLU A 124 -8.50 -0.11 17.34
CA GLU A 124 -8.22 1.03 18.23
C GLU A 124 -7.05 1.88 17.74
N LEU A 125 -6.25 1.37 16.79
CA LEU A 125 -5.16 2.13 16.19
C LEU A 125 -5.74 3.28 15.36
N LYS A 126 -5.29 4.50 15.65
CA LYS A 126 -5.64 5.69 14.86
C LYS A 126 -4.95 5.62 13.50
N GLU A 127 -5.67 5.91 12.43
CA GLU A 127 -5.08 6.02 11.09
C GLU A 127 -4.01 7.12 11.01
N THR A 128 -3.02 6.88 10.16
CA THR A 128 -2.03 7.89 9.80
C THR A 128 -2.57 8.78 8.67
N TRP A 129 -3.23 8.15 7.69
CA TRP A 129 -3.94 8.85 6.60
C TRP A 129 -5.36 8.32 6.47
N SER A 130 -6.30 9.24 6.23
CA SER A 130 -7.74 8.96 6.15
C SER A 130 -8.16 8.18 4.89
N SER A 131 -7.32 8.16 3.87
CA SER A 131 -7.53 7.44 2.61
C SER A 131 -6.20 7.09 1.96
N PHE A 132 -6.22 6.16 0.99
CA PHE A 132 -5.04 5.87 0.17
C PHE A 132 -4.66 7.09 -0.70
N PHE A 133 -5.66 7.89 -1.11
CA PHE A 133 -5.42 9.16 -1.80
C PHE A 133 -4.62 10.15 -0.94
N ASP A 134 -5.01 10.34 0.32
CA ASP A 134 -4.29 11.23 1.26
C ASP A 134 -2.87 10.73 1.52
N PHE A 135 -2.69 9.41 1.57
CA PHE A 135 -1.37 8.79 1.65
C PHE A 135 -0.52 9.12 0.41
N LEU A 136 -1.02 8.94 -0.82
CA LEU A 136 -0.27 9.26 -2.04
C LEU A 136 0.18 10.72 -2.09
N LYS A 137 -0.70 11.65 -1.67
CA LYS A 137 -0.35 13.07 -1.58
C LYS A 137 0.80 13.34 -0.63
N ALA A 138 0.78 12.70 0.55
CA ALA A 138 1.84 12.86 1.54
C ALA A 138 3.13 12.14 1.14
N TYR A 139 3.03 10.98 0.49
CA TYR A 139 4.16 10.15 0.09
C TYR A 139 4.97 10.81 -1.03
N PHE A 140 4.28 11.28 -2.08
CA PHE A 140 4.90 11.88 -3.27
C PHE A 140 4.93 13.42 -3.24
N ASP A 141 4.52 14.06 -2.14
CA ASP A 141 4.40 15.53 -1.98
C ASP A 141 3.66 16.23 -3.15
N CYS A 142 2.45 15.73 -3.45
CA CYS A 142 1.66 16.09 -4.64
C CYS A 142 0.23 16.60 -4.34
#